data_AF-A0A453FPL0-F1
#
_entry.id   AF-A0A453FPL0-F1
#
_cell.length_a   1.000
_cell.length_b   1.000
_cell.length_c   1.000
_cell.angle_alpha   90.00
_cell.angle_beta   90.00
_cell.angle_gamma   90.00
#
_symmetry.space_group_name_H-M   'P 1'
#
loop_
_entity.id
_entity.type
_entity.pdbx_description
1 polymer ?
#
loop_
_entity_poly.entity_id
_entity_poly.type
_entity_poly.pdbx_seq_one_letter_code
_entity_poly.pdbx_strand_id
1 'polypeptide(L)'
;RNIAHLAKVKIMKKSGKWETLEIPQSIRSIVCLNLPSFSGGLNPWGTPSKRKQRKRDLVLPPLVDDGLLEIVGFKDAWHGLVLLSPKGHGTRLAQAHRVRFKFHRGATDHAYMRIDGEPWKQPLPQEDDGKVVVEISHAGQVKMLATKDCIAKGINDSPMSTTCTDSSSSDDSDDDFTEERRNFGAALSFRYMNDVKKTVEA
;
A
#
# COMPACT_ATOMS: atom_id res chain seq x y z
N ARG A 1 12.52 -10.08 -10.11
CA ARG A 1 11.88 -11.43 -9.97
C ARG A 1 10.49 -11.21 -9.39
N ASN A 2 9.49 -12.02 -9.75
CA ASN A 2 8.16 -11.94 -9.14
C ASN A 2 8.24 -12.31 -7.64
N ILE A 3 7.54 -11.57 -6.78
CA ILE A 3 7.60 -11.77 -5.32
C ILE A 3 7.00 -13.11 -4.87
N ALA A 4 5.99 -13.63 -5.58
CA ALA A 4 5.38 -14.93 -5.31
C ALA A 4 6.33 -16.10 -5.59
N HIS A 5 7.40 -15.91 -6.36
CA HIS A 5 8.47 -16.90 -6.49
C HIS A 5 9.48 -16.84 -5.33
N LEU A 6 9.54 -15.70 -4.61
CA LEU A 6 10.46 -15.50 -3.48
C LEU A 6 9.82 -15.87 -2.15
N ALA A 7 8.51 -15.66 -1.99
CA ALA A 7 7.81 -15.96 -0.75
C ALA A 7 6.34 -16.31 -0.95
N LYS A 8 5.84 -17.24 -0.13
CA LYS A 8 4.42 -17.44 0.08
C LYS A 8 3.91 -16.37 1.05
N VAL A 9 2.95 -15.57 0.60
CA VAL A 9 2.36 -14.50 1.41
C VAL A 9 0.99 -14.91 1.91
N LYS A 10 0.77 -14.76 3.21
CA LYS A 10 -0.54 -14.93 3.85
C LYS A 10 -0.95 -13.64 4.55
N ILE A 11 -2.25 -13.38 4.59
CA ILE A 11 -2.83 -12.24 5.29
C ILE A 11 -3.87 -12.74 6.29
N MET A 12 -4.05 -11.99 7.37
CA MET A 12 -5.08 -12.23 8.37
C MET A 12 -6.04 -11.05 8.39
N LYS A 13 -7.33 -11.32 8.12
CA LYS A 13 -8.40 -10.33 8.34
C LYS A 13 -8.66 -10.16 9.85
N LYS A 14 -9.40 -9.11 10.25
CA LYS A 14 -9.81 -8.90 11.67
C LYS A 14 -10.55 -10.08 12.30
N SER A 15 -11.21 -10.90 11.48
CA SER A 15 -11.85 -12.14 11.92
C SER A 15 -10.87 -13.21 12.44
N GLY A 16 -9.56 -12.99 12.33
CA GLY A 16 -8.51 -13.90 12.79
C GLY A 16 -8.19 -15.04 11.82
N LYS A 17 -8.90 -15.14 10.69
CA LYS A 17 -8.65 -16.19 9.68
C LYS A 17 -7.49 -15.80 8.78
N TRP A 18 -6.53 -16.73 8.63
CA TRP A 18 -5.45 -16.62 7.65
C TRP A 18 -5.92 -17.07 6.26
N GLU A 19 -5.63 -16.27 5.25
CA GLU A 19 -5.86 -16.59 3.84
C GLU A 19 -4.57 -16.36 3.03
N THR A 20 -4.45 -17.04 1.89
CA THR A 20 -3.35 -16.82 0.95
C THR A 20 -3.61 -15.51 0.21
N LEU A 21 -2.61 -14.65 0.11
CA LEU A 21 -2.72 -13.44 -0.71
C LEU A 21 -2.48 -13.79 -2.18
N GLU A 22 -3.49 -13.59 -3.02
CA GLU A 22 -3.35 -13.74 -4.47
C GLU A 22 -2.53 -12.58 -5.05
N ILE A 23 -1.32 -12.89 -5.52
CA ILE A 23 -0.38 -11.91 -6.06
C ILE A 23 -0.28 -12.09 -7.58
N PRO A 24 -0.65 -11.08 -8.39
CA PRO A 24 -0.49 -11.16 -9.83
C PRO A 24 0.97 -11.42 -10.24
N GLN A 25 1.16 -12.18 -11.32
CA GLN A 25 2.49 -12.53 -11.85
C GLN A 25 3.34 -11.32 -12.28
N SER A 26 2.71 -10.16 -12.47
CA SER A 26 3.42 -8.91 -12.77
C SER A 26 4.04 -8.24 -11.54
N ILE A 27 3.64 -8.59 -10.31
CA ILE A 27 4.12 -7.92 -9.08
C ILE A 27 5.53 -8.40 -8.68
N ARG A 28 6.47 -7.47 -8.58
CA ARG A 28 7.88 -7.71 -8.22
C ARG A 28 8.27 -7.21 -6.84
N SER A 29 7.52 -6.27 -6.27
CA SER A 29 7.72 -5.79 -4.90
C SER A 29 6.40 -5.52 -4.19
N ILE A 30 6.42 -5.62 -2.86
CA ILE A 30 5.27 -5.36 -1.99
C ILE A 30 5.70 -4.33 -0.95
N VAL A 31 4.82 -3.36 -0.69
CA VAL A 31 4.94 -2.39 0.39
C VAL A 31 3.77 -2.60 1.33
N CYS A 32 4.06 -2.72 2.63
CA CYS A 32 3.07 -2.78 3.70
C CYS A 32 3.06 -1.43 4.41
N LEU A 33 1.92 -0.77 4.51
CA LEU A 33 1.82 0.59 5.02
C LEU A 33 0.79 0.68 6.15
N ASN A 34 1.20 1.33 7.24
CA ASN A 34 0.32 1.73 8.34
C ASN A 34 -0.08 3.22 8.26
N LEU A 35 0.54 3.97 7.34
CA LEU A 35 0.41 5.41 7.24
C LEU A 35 -0.34 5.80 5.96
N PRO A 36 -1.03 6.96 5.94
CA PRO A 36 -1.80 7.46 4.80
C PRO A 36 -0.91 8.14 3.75
N SER A 37 0.41 7.94 3.80
CA SER A 37 1.35 8.38 2.76
C SER A 37 2.63 7.54 2.79
N PHE A 38 3.40 7.60 1.71
CA PHE A 38 4.65 6.86 1.53
C PHE A 38 5.73 7.75 0.89
N SER A 39 7.00 7.57 1.30
CA SER A 39 8.19 8.13 0.62
C SER A 39 8.07 9.60 0.19
N GLY A 40 8.07 10.54 1.14
CA GLY A 40 8.00 11.98 0.84
C GLY A 40 6.58 12.49 0.58
N GLY A 41 5.54 11.76 0.99
CA GLY A 41 4.14 12.19 0.90
C GLY A 41 3.40 11.69 -0.34
N LEU A 42 3.91 10.66 -1.01
CA LEU A 42 3.29 10.02 -2.16
C LEU A 42 2.15 9.09 -1.73
N ASN A 43 1.23 8.82 -2.64
CA ASN A 43 0.08 7.95 -2.43
C ASN A 43 0.21 6.68 -3.30
N PRO A 44 0.52 5.52 -2.71
CA PRO A 44 0.73 4.30 -3.48
C PRO A 44 -0.52 3.44 -3.74
N TRP A 45 -1.65 3.69 -3.07
CA TRP A 45 -2.82 2.79 -3.10
C TRP A 45 -3.63 2.87 -4.40
N GLY A 46 -3.54 3.97 -5.15
CA GLY A 46 -4.31 4.19 -6.38
C GLY A 46 -5.82 4.21 -6.17
N THR A 47 -6.58 4.16 -7.27
CA THR A 47 -8.05 4.15 -7.27
C THR A 47 -8.54 2.83 -7.86
N PRO A 48 -8.73 1.77 -7.06
CA PRO A 48 -9.19 0.49 -7.60
C PRO A 48 -10.65 0.61 -8.06
N SER A 49 -11.00 -0.04 -9.18
CA SER A 49 -12.39 -0.08 -9.67
C SER A 49 -13.37 -0.68 -8.65
N LYS A 50 -14.66 -0.32 -8.74
CA LYS A 50 -15.73 -0.84 -7.84
C LYS A 50 -15.75 -2.38 -7.77
N ARG A 51 -15.42 -3.06 -8.87
CA ARG A 51 -15.31 -4.53 -8.91
C ARG A 51 -14.14 -5.03 -8.08
N LYS A 52 -12.95 -4.42 -8.21
CA LYS A 52 -11.76 -4.78 -7.43
C LYS A 52 -11.96 -4.48 -5.94
N GLN A 53 -12.61 -3.37 -5.62
CA GLN A 53 -12.97 -3.01 -4.24
C GLN A 53 -13.85 -4.10 -3.61
N ARG A 54 -14.96 -4.46 -4.25
CA ARG A 54 -15.87 -5.52 -3.76
C ARG A 54 -15.19 -6.88 -3.69
N LYS A 55 -14.41 -7.27 -4.70
CA LYS A 55 -13.73 -8.57 -4.73
C LYS A 55 -12.72 -8.74 -3.58
N ARG A 56 -12.14 -7.63 -3.10
CA ARG A 56 -11.05 -7.63 -2.10
C ARG A 56 -11.46 -7.02 -0.75
N ASP A 57 -12.75 -6.72 -0.56
CA ASP A 57 -13.28 -6.01 0.63
C ASP A 57 -12.46 -4.77 1.00
N LEU A 58 -12.11 -3.94 0.02
CA LEU A 58 -11.27 -2.75 0.27
C LEU A 58 -12.10 -1.60 0.84
N VAL A 59 -11.74 -1.15 2.03
CA VAL A 59 -12.23 0.09 2.65
C VAL A 59 -11.43 1.26 2.08
N LEU A 60 -12.13 2.30 1.61
CA LEU A 60 -11.53 3.52 1.08
C LEU A 60 -12.17 4.75 1.73
N PRO A 61 -11.38 5.78 2.11
CA PRO A 61 -9.91 5.82 2.08
C PRO A 61 -9.25 4.88 3.12
N PRO A 62 -7.92 4.65 3.07
CA PRO A 62 -7.20 4.00 4.16
C PRO A 62 -7.43 4.73 5.49
N LEU A 63 -7.64 3.98 6.56
CA LEU A 63 -7.86 4.50 7.91
C LEU A 63 -6.67 4.15 8.80
N VAL A 64 -6.28 5.05 9.70
CA VAL A 64 -5.07 4.85 10.54
C VAL A 64 -5.35 4.13 11.86
N ASP A 65 -6.63 4.04 12.24
CA ASP A 65 -7.09 3.47 13.52
C ASP A 65 -8.01 2.26 13.33
N ASP A 66 -8.18 1.80 12.08
CA ASP A 66 -8.93 0.58 11.81
C ASP A 66 -8.12 -0.67 12.15
N GLY A 67 -6.84 -0.58 12.48
CA GLY A 67 -6.01 -1.73 12.80
C GLY A 67 -5.71 -2.64 11.62
N LEU A 68 -5.79 -2.13 10.40
CA LEU A 68 -5.40 -2.78 9.17
C LEU A 68 -4.13 -2.14 8.59
N LEU A 69 -3.34 -2.96 7.90
CA LEU A 69 -2.22 -2.56 7.07
C LEU A 69 -2.64 -2.57 5.61
N GLU A 70 -2.21 -1.56 4.87
CA GLU A 70 -2.36 -1.48 3.43
C GLU A 70 -1.27 -2.29 2.73
N ILE A 71 -1.65 -3.28 1.92
CA ILE A 71 -0.72 -4.13 1.18
C ILE A 71 -0.79 -3.75 -0.29
N VAL A 72 0.30 -3.17 -0.80
CA VAL A 72 0.38 -2.63 -2.16
C VAL A 72 1.51 -3.29 -2.94
N GLY A 73 1.22 -3.77 -4.16
CA GLY A 73 2.21 -4.39 -5.06
C GLY A 73 2.62 -3.50 -6.23
N PHE A 74 3.86 -3.63 -6.71
CA PHE A 74 4.40 -2.88 -7.86
C PHE A 74 5.04 -3.79 -8.93
N LYS A 75 4.93 -3.39 -10.22
CA LYS A 75 5.33 -4.21 -11.37
C LYS A 75 6.83 -4.17 -11.74
N ASP A 76 7.49 -3.00 -11.78
CA ASP A 76 8.89 -2.80 -12.23
C ASP A 76 9.39 -1.38 -11.87
N ALA A 77 10.67 -0.97 -11.89
CA ALA A 77 11.94 -1.54 -11.39
C ALA A 77 12.68 -0.47 -10.53
N TRP A 78 11.96 0.56 -10.05
CA TRP A 78 12.52 1.59 -9.18
C TRP A 78 11.48 1.89 -8.11
N HIS A 79 11.65 1.21 -6.96
CA HIS A 79 10.74 0.99 -5.82
C HIS A 79 10.13 2.25 -5.13
N GLY A 80 9.73 3.25 -5.90
CA GLY A 80 9.22 4.55 -5.46
C GLY A 80 9.22 5.62 -6.56
N LEU A 81 10.07 5.54 -7.60
CA LEU A 81 10.05 6.53 -8.69
C LEU A 81 8.79 6.45 -9.54
N VAL A 82 8.17 5.26 -9.63
CA VAL A 82 6.90 5.16 -10.35
C VAL A 82 5.91 6.15 -9.75
N LEU A 83 5.86 6.27 -8.42
CA LEU A 83 5.01 7.22 -7.69
C LEU A 83 5.33 8.69 -7.97
N LEU A 84 6.50 9.02 -8.54
CA LEU A 84 6.81 10.37 -9.01
C LEU A 84 6.16 10.68 -10.37
N SER A 85 5.77 9.65 -11.12
CA SER A 85 5.00 9.83 -12.34
C SER A 85 3.58 10.23 -11.99
N PRO A 86 2.93 11.15 -12.72
CA PRO A 86 1.55 11.58 -12.44
C PRO A 86 0.51 10.44 -12.40
N LYS A 87 0.82 9.29 -13.01
CA LYS A 87 -0.03 8.10 -13.09
C LYS A 87 0.50 6.92 -12.27
N GLY A 88 1.60 7.09 -11.56
CA GLY A 88 2.24 6.00 -10.87
C GLY A 88 1.55 5.68 -9.57
N HIS A 89 0.90 4.52 -9.54
CA HIS A 89 0.39 3.93 -8.33
C HIS A 89 0.75 2.45 -8.31
N GLY A 90 0.67 1.85 -7.12
CA GLY A 90 0.73 0.41 -6.99
C GLY A 90 -0.63 -0.23 -7.22
N THR A 91 -0.67 -1.55 -7.16
CA THR A 91 -1.92 -2.31 -7.09
C THR A 91 -2.22 -2.59 -5.63
N ARG A 92 -3.32 -2.07 -5.10
CA ARG A 92 -3.80 -2.42 -3.75
C ARG A 92 -4.25 -3.88 -3.72
N LEU A 93 -3.44 -4.73 -3.09
CA LEU A 93 -3.61 -6.18 -3.08
C LEU A 93 -4.60 -6.60 -1.98
N ALA A 94 -4.50 -6.00 -0.80
CA ALA A 94 -5.36 -6.28 0.34
C ALA A 94 -5.25 -5.21 1.44
N GLN A 95 -6.18 -5.26 2.38
CA GLN A 95 -6.03 -4.71 3.72
C GLN A 95 -6.01 -5.85 4.73
N ALA A 96 -5.08 -5.84 5.68
CA ALA A 96 -4.90 -6.96 6.60
C ALA A 96 -4.48 -6.53 7.99
N HIS A 97 -5.01 -7.21 9.01
CA HIS A 97 -4.56 -7.01 10.39
C HIS A 97 -3.14 -7.54 10.62
N ARG A 98 -2.79 -8.64 9.92
CA ARG A 98 -1.43 -9.18 9.87
C ARG A 98 -1.08 -9.64 8.47
N VAL A 99 0.19 -9.57 8.13
CA VAL A 99 0.75 -10.16 6.90
C VAL A 99 1.99 -10.97 7.25
N ARG A 100 2.12 -12.13 6.62
CA ARG A 100 3.21 -13.06 6.83
C ARG A 100 3.85 -13.46 5.51
N PHE A 101 5.15 -13.20 5.39
CA PHE A 101 6.00 -13.61 4.29
C PHE A 101 6.78 -14.84 4.72
N LYS A 102 6.51 -15.99 4.10
CA LYS A 102 7.34 -17.20 4.26
C LYS A 102 8.20 -17.36 3.01
N PHE A 103 9.49 -17.07 3.15
CA PHE A 103 10.42 -17.14 2.02
C PHE A 103 10.65 -18.58 1.56
N HIS A 104 10.77 -18.77 0.25
CA HIS A 104 11.05 -20.05 -0.37
C HIS A 104 12.54 -20.37 -0.28
N ARG A 105 12.86 -21.62 0.04
CA ARG A 105 14.22 -22.15 0.02
C ARG A 105 14.80 -22.06 -1.39
N GLY A 106 16.07 -21.72 -1.50
CA GLY A 106 16.82 -21.76 -2.77
C GLY A 106 16.35 -20.76 -3.83
N ALA A 107 15.35 -19.92 -3.53
CA ALA A 107 14.85 -18.93 -4.48
C ALA A 107 15.87 -17.80 -4.72
N THR A 108 16.66 -17.46 -3.69
CA THR A 108 17.80 -16.52 -3.72
C THR A 108 18.58 -16.67 -2.41
N ASP A 109 19.80 -16.11 -2.36
CA ASP A 109 20.66 -16.05 -1.17
C ASP A 109 20.18 -15.02 -0.12
N HIS A 110 19.61 -13.90 -0.56
CA HIS A 110 19.13 -12.83 0.30
C HIS A 110 17.82 -12.19 -0.20
N ALA A 111 16.98 -11.75 0.73
CA ALA A 111 15.88 -10.83 0.47
C ALA A 111 16.28 -9.40 0.88
N TYR A 112 16.12 -8.45 -0.05
CA TYR A 112 16.32 -7.03 0.22
C TYR A 112 15.00 -6.38 0.64
N MET A 113 14.98 -5.77 1.81
CA MET A 113 13.81 -5.15 2.42
C MET A 113 14.18 -3.75 2.92
N ARG A 114 13.16 -2.97 3.29
CA ARG A 114 13.30 -1.70 4.01
C ARG A 114 12.26 -1.62 5.12
N ILE A 115 12.65 -1.14 6.29
CA ILE A 115 11.76 -0.88 7.43
C ILE A 115 11.90 0.60 7.77
N ASP A 116 10.81 1.36 7.66
CA ASP A 116 10.76 2.79 7.99
C ASP A 116 11.89 3.66 7.39
N GLY A 117 12.38 3.25 6.21
CA GLY A 117 13.47 3.92 5.48
C GLY A 117 14.82 3.19 5.57
N GLU A 118 15.02 2.37 6.60
CA GLU A 118 16.27 1.67 6.85
C GLU A 118 16.41 0.42 5.98
N PRO A 119 17.54 0.24 5.27
CA PRO A 119 17.78 -0.94 4.46
C PRO A 119 18.01 -2.19 5.32
N TRP A 120 17.40 -3.31 4.93
CA TRP A 120 17.57 -4.59 5.59
C TRP A 120 17.84 -5.71 4.58
N LYS A 121 19.01 -6.33 4.68
CA LYS A 121 19.39 -7.50 3.85
C LYS A 121 19.23 -8.76 4.69
N GLN A 122 18.17 -9.53 4.44
CA GLN A 122 17.87 -10.76 5.15
C GLN A 122 18.46 -11.97 4.42
N PRO A 123 19.39 -12.72 5.02
CA PRO A 123 19.84 -14.00 4.46
C PRO A 123 18.69 -15.00 4.39
N LEU A 124 18.62 -15.75 3.29
CA LEU A 124 17.65 -16.81 3.08
C LEU A 124 18.34 -18.19 3.14
N PRO A 125 17.61 -19.23 3.58
CA PRO A 125 18.19 -20.54 3.77
C PRO A 125 18.46 -21.23 2.43
N GLN A 126 19.67 -21.77 2.31
CA GLN A 126 20.08 -22.60 1.16
C GLN A 126 19.75 -24.09 1.38
N GLU A 127 19.75 -24.54 2.64
CA GLU A 127 19.51 -25.95 3.03
C GLU A 127 18.14 -26.16 3.71
N ASP A 128 17.73 -27.43 3.86
CA ASP A 128 16.33 -27.83 4.15
C ASP A 128 15.79 -27.39 5.52
N ASP A 129 16.64 -27.20 6.51
CA ASP A 129 16.21 -26.98 7.90
C ASP A 129 15.94 -25.50 8.23
N GLY A 130 16.28 -24.58 7.32
CA GLY A 130 16.11 -23.16 7.53
C GLY A 130 14.73 -22.65 7.11
N LYS A 131 14.03 -21.91 7.99
CA LYS A 131 12.76 -21.24 7.67
C LYS A 131 12.82 -19.76 8.06
N VAL A 132 12.81 -18.88 7.06
CA VAL A 132 12.71 -17.43 7.29
C VAL A 132 11.27 -16.98 7.13
N VAL A 133 10.73 -16.40 8.21
CA VAL A 133 9.38 -15.81 8.25
C VAL A 133 9.49 -14.38 8.72
N VAL A 134 8.88 -13.47 7.96
CA VAL A 134 8.65 -12.09 8.40
C VAL A 134 7.14 -11.92 8.60
N GLU A 135 6.76 -11.51 9.81
CA GLU A 135 5.37 -11.17 10.14
C GLU A 135 5.28 -9.71 10.55
N ILE A 136 4.32 -8.99 9.96
CA ILE A 136 4.02 -7.61 10.28
C ILE A 136 2.56 -7.58 10.78
N SER A 137 2.35 -6.97 11.94
CA SER A 137 1.03 -6.89 12.58
C SER A 137 0.79 -5.51 13.14
N HIS A 138 -0.46 -5.04 13.04
CA HIS A 138 -0.87 -3.84 13.73
C HIS A 138 -1.00 -4.09 15.25
N ALA A 139 -0.27 -3.32 16.06
CA ALA A 139 -0.25 -3.49 17.53
C ALA A 139 -1.11 -2.46 18.29
N GLY A 140 -1.49 -1.34 17.67
CA GLY A 140 -2.35 -0.31 18.29
C GLY A 140 -1.77 0.35 19.55
N GLN A 141 -0.44 0.36 19.69
CA GLN A 141 0.23 0.72 20.94
C GLN A 141 0.48 2.22 21.12
N VAL A 142 0.37 3.02 20.06
CA VAL A 142 0.82 4.43 20.08
C VAL A 142 -0.35 5.37 19.80
N LYS A 143 -0.47 6.43 20.62
CA LYS A 143 -1.36 7.57 20.36
C LYS A 143 -0.55 8.67 19.68
N MET A 144 -1.06 9.17 18.56
CA MET A 144 -0.44 10.25 17.79
C MET A 144 -1.32 11.50 17.88
N LEU A 145 -0.70 12.67 18.08
CA LEU A 145 -1.40 13.95 17.98
C LEU A 145 -1.63 14.28 16.51
N ALA A 146 -2.84 14.71 16.17
CA ALA A 146 -3.22 15.13 14.82
C ALA A 146 -3.82 16.53 14.85
N THR A 147 -3.50 17.33 13.83
CA THR A 147 -4.18 18.59 13.56
C THR A 147 -5.50 18.32 12.84
N LYS A 148 -6.44 19.28 12.89
CA LYS A 148 -7.77 19.15 12.27
C LYS A 148 -7.69 18.84 10.76
N ASP A 149 -6.68 19.37 10.08
CA ASP A 149 -6.51 19.23 8.63
C ASP A 149 -5.55 18.09 8.23
N CYS A 150 -5.28 17.15 9.14
CA CYS A 150 -4.42 16.01 8.86
C CYS A 150 -5.04 15.10 7.77
N ILE A 151 -4.17 14.55 6.91
CA ILE A 151 -4.55 13.56 5.90
C ILE A 151 -4.85 12.18 6.51
N ALA A 152 -4.33 11.90 7.71
CA ALA A 152 -4.67 10.71 8.47
C ALA A 152 -6.12 10.81 8.92
N LYS A 153 -6.96 9.89 8.45
CA LYS A 153 -8.38 9.80 8.82
C LYS A 153 -8.59 8.58 9.72
N GLY A 154 -9.29 8.80 10.83
CA GLY A 154 -9.79 7.72 11.66
C GLY A 154 -11.18 7.25 11.25
N ILE A 155 -11.66 6.18 11.89
CA ILE A 155 -13.02 5.65 11.73
C ILE A 155 -14.07 6.73 12.02
N ASN A 156 -13.83 7.58 13.02
CA ASN A 156 -14.77 8.64 13.41
C ASN A 156 -14.69 9.89 12.52
N ASP A 157 -13.64 10.04 11.72
CA ASP A 157 -13.46 11.18 10.82
C ASP A 157 -14.03 10.91 9.42
N SER A 158 -14.44 9.68 9.14
CA SER A 158 -15.01 9.31 7.84
C SER A 158 -16.51 9.60 7.81
N PRO A 159 -16.97 10.62 7.08
CA PRO A 159 -18.38 10.68 6.72
C PRO A 159 -18.66 9.45 5.86
N MET A 160 -19.57 8.60 6.33
CA MET A 160 -20.10 7.46 5.58
C MET A 160 -20.86 8.01 4.36
N SER A 161 -20.15 8.35 3.29
CA SER A 161 -20.72 8.90 2.04
C SER A 161 -20.33 8.03 0.86
N THR A 162 -21.18 7.04 0.62
CA THR A 162 -21.44 6.49 -0.70
C THR A 162 -21.90 7.60 -1.65
N THR A 163 -20.96 8.22 -2.35
CA THR A 163 -21.24 8.89 -3.62
C THR A 163 -20.21 8.42 -4.62
N CYS A 164 -20.50 7.27 -5.21
CA CYS A 164 -19.87 6.86 -6.43
C CYS A 164 -20.58 7.54 -7.60
N THR A 165 -19.92 8.50 -8.25
CA THR A 165 -20.36 8.98 -9.56
C THR A 165 -20.34 7.78 -10.52
N ASP A 166 -21.48 7.50 -11.14
CA ASP A 166 -21.61 6.44 -12.13
C ASP A 166 -21.00 6.90 -13.45
N SER A 167 -19.81 6.39 -13.74
CA SER A 167 -19.23 6.36 -15.08
C SER A 167 -19.08 4.88 -15.45
N SER A 168 -20.08 4.34 -16.13
CA SER A 168 -20.00 3.01 -16.74
C SER A 168 -19.09 3.06 -17.96
N SER A 169 -17.97 2.35 -17.93
CA SER A 169 -17.33 1.84 -19.15
C SER A 169 -16.84 0.43 -18.90
N SER A 170 -17.60 -0.52 -19.42
CA SER A 170 -17.23 -1.91 -19.60
C SER A 170 -16.22 -2.03 -20.73
N ASP A 171 -14.98 -2.37 -20.38
CA ASP A 171 -14.11 -3.19 -21.23
C ASP A 171 -13.12 -3.97 -20.34
N ASP A 172 -13.36 -5.28 -20.24
CA ASP A 172 -12.47 -6.25 -19.62
C ASP A 172 -11.47 -6.70 -20.70
N SER A 173 -10.31 -6.07 -20.71
CA SER A 173 -9.10 -6.63 -21.30
C SER A 173 -7.99 -6.52 -20.26
N ASP A 174 -7.20 -7.57 -20.08
CA ASP A 174 -6.14 -7.65 -19.06
C ASP A 174 -4.97 -6.65 -19.25
N ASP A 175 -5.12 -5.70 -20.17
CA ASP A 175 -4.31 -4.52 -20.36
C ASP A 175 -5.22 -3.28 -20.47
N ASP A 176 -5.52 -2.60 -19.35
CA ASP A 176 -5.74 -1.15 -19.42
C ASP A 176 -5.53 -0.43 -18.07
N PHE A 177 -4.76 0.66 -18.17
CA PHE A 177 -4.55 1.68 -17.15
C PHE A 177 -5.46 2.87 -17.49
N THR A 178 -6.74 2.75 -17.16
CA THR A 178 -7.70 3.86 -17.36
C THR A 178 -8.62 4.03 -16.17
N GLU A 179 -8.12 4.28 -14.96
CA GLU A 179 -8.96 4.89 -13.91
C GLU A 179 -8.25 5.95 -13.05
N GLU A 180 -8.82 7.15 -13.18
CA GLU A 180 -8.91 8.35 -12.33
C GLU A 180 -7.71 8.96 -11.59
N ARG A 181 -7.42 10.19 -12.05
CA ARG A 181 -6.45 11.22 -11.67
C ARG A 181 -6.61 11.73 -10.24
N ARG A 182 -5.57 11.61 -9.41
CA ARG A 182 -5.13 12.64 -8.44
C ARG A 182 -3.60 12.63 -8.31
N ASN A 183 -2.97 13.76 -8.61
CA ASN A 183 -1.53 13.96 -8.48
C ASN A 183 -1.11 13.84 -7.01
N PHE A 184 -0.07 13.05 -6.73
CA PHE A 184 0.76 13.23 -5.54
C PHE A 184 2.23 13.00 -5.93
N GLY A 185 2.87 14.04 -6.46
CA GLY A 185 4.26 14.32 -6.09
C GLY A 185 4.28 14.89 -4.67
N ALA A 186 5.47 14.94 -4.04
CA ALA A 186 5.67 15.32 -2.63
C ALA A 186 4.55 16.23 -2.10
N ALA A 187 3.76 15.69 -1.18
CA ALA A 187 2.50 16.23 -0.71
C ALA A 187 2.48 17.77 -0.74
N LEU A 188 1.52 18.37 -1.48
CA LEU A 188 1.12 19.76 -1.27
C LEU A 188 0.76 20.01 0.21
N SER A 189 0.47 18.96 0.95
CA SER A 189 0.27 18.88 2.40
C SER A 189 1.46 19.29 3.27
N PHE A 190 2.67 19.49 2.70
CA PHE A 190 3.80 20.10 3.41
C PHE A 190 3.92 21.61 3.19
N ARG A 191 3.11 22.21 2.32
CA ARG A 191 3.02 23.67 2.22
C ARG A 191 2.07 24.16 3.30
N TYR A 192 2.59 24.95 4.24
CA TYR A 192 1.73 25.74 5.11
C TYR A 192 0.82 26.60 4.22
N MET A 193 -0.49 26.60 4.46
CA MET A 193 -1.44 27.42 3.67
C MET A 193 -1.12 28.93 3.71
N ASN A 194 -0.23 29.36 4.61
CA ASN A 194 0.26 30.73 4.69
C ASN A 194 1.28 31.11 3.61
N ASP A 195 1.89 30.17 2.89
CA ASP A 195 2.87 30.49 1.84
C ASP A 195 2.22 30.84 0.49
N VAL A 196 0.91 30.63 0.34
CA VAL A 196 0.18 30.93 -0.92
C VAL A 196 -0.24 32.40 -1.02
N LYS A 197 -0.17 33.17 0.09
CA LYS A 197 -0.63 34.58 0.10
C LYS A 197 0.44 35.62 -0.22
N LYS A 198 1.69 35.23 -0.53
CA LYS A 198 2.77 36.20 -0.77
C LYS A 198 3.08 36.54 -2.24
N THR A 199 2.24 36.11 -3.19
CA THR A 199 2.47 36.40 -4.62
C THR A 199 1.29 37.10 -5.27
N VAL A 200 0.87 38.22 -4.69
CA VAL A 200 0.22 39.33 -5.41
C VAL A 200 0.39 40.57 -4.56
N GLU A 201 1.48 41.29 -4.78
CA GLU A 201 1.63 42.75 -4.65
C GLU A 201 3.11 43.11 -4.84
N ALA A 202 3.45 43.44 -6.08
CA ALA A 202 4.47 44.42 -6.49
C ALA A 202 4.26 44.70 -7.99
#